data_AF-A0A533X407-F1
#
_entry.id   AF-A0A533X407-F1
#
_cell.length_a   1.000
_cell.length_b   1.000
_cell.length_c   1.000
_cell.angle_alpha   90.00
_cell.angle_beta   90.00
_cell.angle_gamma   90.00
#
_symmetry.space_group_name_H-M   'P 1'
#
loop_
_entity.id
_entity.type
_entity.pdbx_description
1 polymer ?
#
loop_
_entity_poly.entity_id
_entity_poly.type
_entity_poly.pdbx_seq_one_letter_code
_entity_poly.pdbx_strand_id
1 'polypeptide(L)'
;GAERDFASLSEVRRGWEECELIADANGAYEADEALKVAGKIKGLDLAWFEEPVPPDDLEGYRRFAREDPLPVGAGETWFVSDFSEPIEEKLIDVVEPSVSRCGGIGVAWGISQDAARRGIGFSPMLGMNSAVSLAASLQLAAAAGKLVGAEYDPFGNPLLNELSPGFPRLRGGKLQVPEGNGLGIEVDMRFVKKNLEG
;
A
#
# COMPACT_ATOMS: atom_id res chain seq x y z
N GLY A 1 -15.04 -6.74 13.33
CA GLY A 1 -16.25 -7.58 13.40
C GLY A 1 -17.35 -6.88 12.62
N ALA A 2 -17.86 -7.54 11.59
CA ALA A 2 -18.45 -6.91 10.40
C ALA A 2 -19.44 -5.74 10.59
N GLU A 3 -20.33 -5.78 11.59
CA GLU A 3 -21.27 -4.66 11.84
C GLU A 3 -20.58 -3.38 12.30
N ARG A 4 -19.55 -3.52 13.14
CA ARG A 4 -18.80 -2.37 13.67
C ARG A 4 -17.96 -1.72 12.56
N ASP A 5 -17.36 -2.53 11.70
CA ASP A 5 -16.51 -2.03 10.62
C ASP A 5 -17.38 -1.35 9.55
N PHE A 6 -18.52 -1.95 9.20
CA PHE A 6 -19.51 -1.31 8.33
C PHE A 6 -20.02 0.02 8.89
N ALA A 7 -20.35 0.09 10.18
CA ALA A 7 -20.79 1.33 10.81
C ALA A 7 -19.70 2.41 10.73
N SER A 8 -18.45 2.04 11.00
CA SER A 8 -17.30 2.97 10.96
C SER A 8 -17.06 3.49 9.54
N LEU A 9 -16.99 2.59 8.55
CA LEU A 9 -16.79 2.95 7.14
C LEU A 9 -17.97 3.78 6.58
N SER A 10 -19.19 3.49 7.02
CA SER A 10 -20.38 4.27 6.61
C SER A 10 -20.31 5.72 7.10
N GLU A 11 -19.85 5.95 8.33
CA GLU A 11 -19.67 7.32 8.84
C GLU A 11 -18.54 8.05 8.11
N VAL A 12 -17.44 7.36 7.80
CA VAL A 12 -16.37 7.94 6.96
C VAL A 12 -16.89 8.30 5.58
N ARG A 13 -17.60 7.41 4.90
CA ARG A 13 -18.19 7.67 3.57
C ARG A 13 -19.12 8.88 3.57
N ARG A 14 -19.98 9.03 4.58
CA ARG A 14 -20.85 10.22 4.72
C ARG A 14 -20.06 11.52 4.96
N GLY A 15 -18.92 11.44 5.66
CA GLY A 15 -18.07 12.61 5.91
C GLY A 15 -17.22 13.02 4.71
N TRP A 16 -16.95 12.09 3.78
CA TRP A 16 -15.99 12.22 2.70
C TRP A 16 -16.56 11.69 1.37
N GLU A 17 -17.73 12.21 0.97
CA GLU A 17 -18.48 11.72 -0.20
C GLU A 17 -17.69 11.83 -1.51
N GLU A 18 -16.92 12.91 -1.67
CA GLU A 18 -16.17 13.22 -2.90
C GLU A 18 -14.79 12.54 -2.98
N CYS A 19 -14.37 11.80 -1.95
CA CYS A 19 -13.06 11.15 -1.90
C CYS A 19 -13.15 9.68 -2.31
N GLU A 20 -12.15 9.18 -3.02
CA GLU A 20 -11.93 7.73 -3.11
C GLU A 20 -11.62 7.20 -1.71
N LEU A 21 -12.24 6.07 -1.36
CA LEU A 21 -12.00 5.41 -0.08
C LEU A 21 -11.46 4.03 -0.31
N ILE A 22 -10.47 3.68 0.49
CA ILE A 22 -9.89 2.35 0.60
C ILE A 22 -10.22 1.86 2.00
N ALA A 23 -10.57 0.59 2.14
CA ALA A 23 -10.72 -0.02 3.44
C ALA A 23 -9.63 -1.06 3.60
N ASP A 24 -8.85 -0.98 4.67
CA ASP A 24 -7.79 -1.93 4.97
C ASP A 24 -8.20 -2.83 6.14
N ALA A 25 -8.15 -4.14 5.91
CA ALA A 25 -8.43 -5.17 6.90
C ALA A 25 -7.15 -5.70 7.57
N ASN A 26 -5.96 -5.43 7.03
CA ASN A 26 -4.67 -5.92 7.53
C ASN A 26 -4.68 -7.43 7.85
N GLY A 27 -5.33 -8.23 7.00
CA GLY A 27 -5.45 -9.68 7.17
C GLY A 27 -6.28 -10.12 8.38
N ALA A 28 -7.13 -9.27 8.93
CA ALA A 28 -7.85 -9.54 10.18
C ALA A 28 -8.97 -10.60 10.08
N TYR A 29 -9.36 -11.00 8.87
CA TYR A 29 -10.51 -11.90 8.65
C TYR A 29 -10.11 -13.20 7.98
N GLU A 30 -10.70 -14.30 8.44
CA GLU A 30 -10.77 -15.51 7.62
C GLU A 30 -11.69 -15.27 6.41
N ALA A 31 -11.51 -16.03 5.33
CA ALA A 31 -12.26 -15.83 4.07
C ALA A 31 -13.79 -15.74 4.25
N ASP A 32 -14.39 -16.55 5.12
CA ASP A 32 -15.84 -16.51 5.41
C ASP A 32 -16.29 -15.20 6.08
N GLU A 33 -15.45 -14.62 6.93
CA GLU A 33 -15.75 -13.33 7.56
C GLU A 33 -15.48 -12.18 6.59
N ALA A 34 -14.39 -12.25 5.82
CA ALA A 34 -14.07 -11.27 4.78
C ALA A 34 -15.23 -11.12 3.78
N LEU A 35 -15.81 -12.23 3.30
CA LEU A 35 -16.97 -12.20 2.39
C LEU A 35 -18.23 -11.58 3.02
N LYS A 36 -18.45 -11.79 4.33
CA LYS A 36 -19.57 -11.15 5.05
C LYS A 36 -19.36 -9.65 5.19
N VAL A 37 -18.12 -9.23 5.46
CA VAL A 37 -17.75 -7.80 5.54
C VAL A 37 -17.90 -7.16 4.16
N ALA A 38 -17.33 -7.77 3.13
CA ALA A 38 -17.38 -7.32 1.74
C ALA A 38 -18.82 -7.12 1.25
N GLY A 39 -19.71 -8.08 1.51
CA GLY A 39 -21.13 -7.96 1.20
C GLY A 39 -21.85 -6.78 1.86
N LYS A 40 -21.38 -6.32 3.03
CA LYS A 40 -21.92 -5.12 3.70
C LYS A 40 -21.35 -3.81 3.15
N ILE A 41 -20.04 -3.79 2.89
CA ILE A 41 -19.33 -2.56 2.49
C ILE A 41 -19.42 -2.31 0.97
N LYS A 42 -19.94 -3.25 0.18
CA LYS A 42 -20.09 -3.12 -1.27
C LYS A 42 -20.85 -1.87 -1.73
N GLY A 43 -21.79 -1.38 -0.91
CA GLY A 43 -22.53 -0.15 -1.19
C GLY A 43 -21.78 1.15 -0.89
N LEU A 44 -20.54 1.08 -0.37
CA LEU A 44 -19.75 2.25 0.03
C LEU A 44 -18.82 2.77 -1.06
N ASP A 45 -18.82 2.15 -2.25
CA ASP A 45 -18.02 2.56 -3.41
C ASP A 45 -16.53 2.71 -3.05
N LEU A 46 -15.94 1.60 -2.59
CA LEU A 46 -14.52 1.55 -2.25
C LEU A 46 -13.68 1.39 -3.51
N ALA A 47 -12.55 2.07 -3.57
CA ALA A 47 -11.54 1.91 -4.62
C ALA A 47 -10.96 0.48 -4.59
N TRP A 48 -10.64 -0.02 -3.39
CA TRP A 48 -10.39 -1.44 -3.13
C TRP A 48 -10.58 -1.78 -1.64
N PHE A 49 -10.69 -3.08 -1.37
CA PHE A 49 -10.61 -3.68 -0.06
C PHE A 49 -9.22 -4.33 0.10
N GLU A 50 -8.42 -3.80 1.01
CA GLU A 50 -7.02 -4.13 1.20
C GLU A 50 -6.83 -5.23 2.24
N GLU A 51 -5.93 -6.17 1.92
CA GLU A 51 -5.58 -7.37 2.70
C GLU A 51 -6.80 -8.00 3.41
N PRO A 52 -7.85 -8.42 2.67
CA PRO A 52 -9.09 -8.91 3.26
C PRO A 52 -8.90 -10.16 4.12
N VAL A 53 -7.88 -10.96 3.80
CA VAL A 53 -7.50 -12.20 4.47
C VAL A 53 -5.99 -12.20 4.76
N PRO A 54 -5.50 -13.05 5.69
CA PRO A 54 -4.07 -13.13 5.98
C PRO A 54 -3.21 -13.25 4.73
N PRO A 55 -2.02 -12.62 4.71
CA PRO A 55 -1.17 -12.56 3.53
C PRO A 55 -0.71 -13.94 3.03
N ASP A 56 -0.65 -14.94 3.90
CA ASP A 56 -0.29 -16.33 3.58
C ASP A 56 -1.50 -17.22 3.20
N ASP A 57 -2.73 -16.72 3.35
CA ASP A 57 -3.96 -17.44 2.97
C ASP A 57 -4.32 -17.25 1.50
N LEU A 58 -3.49 -17.83 0.62
CA LEU A 58 -3.71 -17.76 -0.82
C LEU A 58 -5.03 -18.41 -1.26
N GLU A 59 -5.49 -19.45 -0.55
CA GLU A 59 -6.80 -20.06 -0.83
C GLU A 59 -7.95 -19.12 -0.46
N GLY A 60 -7.81 -18.35 0.61
CA GLY A 60 -8.71 -17.25 0.96
C GLY A 60 -8.80 -16.21 -0.16
N TYR A 61 -7.66 -15.77 -0.71
CA TYR A 61 -7.64 -14.88 -1.87
C TYR A 61 -8.34 -15.49 -3.10
N ARG A 62 -8.06 -16.76 -3.44
CA ARG A 62 -8.75 -17.49 -4.53
C ARG A 62 -10.25 -17.55 -4.32
N ARG A 63 -10.68 -17.79 -3.08
CA ARG A 63 -12.08 -17.84 -2.72
C ARG A 63 -12.73 -16.46 -2.84
N PHE A 64 -12.08 -15.42 -2.34
CA PHE A 64 -12.57 -14.05 -2.43
C PHE A 64 -12.73 -13.62 -3.89
N ALA A 65 -11.68 -13.79 -4.71
CA ALA A 65 -11.70 -13.47 -6.14
C ALA A 65 -12.81 -14.22 -6.92
N ARG A 66 -13.24 -15.40 -6.45
CA ARG A 66 -14.34 -16.17 -7.04
C ARG A 66 -15.74 -15.72 -6.59
N GLU A 67 -15.88 -15.27 -5.35
CA GLU A 67 -17.18 -15.08 -4.68
C GLU A 67 -17.58 -13.60 -4.53
N ASP A 68 -16.64 -12.66 -4.45
CA ASP A 68 -16.93 -11.23 -4.31
C ASP A 68 -16.13 -10.37 -5.30
N PRO A 69 -16.79 -9.56 -6.14
CA PRO A 69 -16.12 -8.70 -7.12
C PRO A 69 -15.68 -7.34 -6.58
N LEU A 70 -15.59 -7.12 -5.26
CA LEU A 70 -14.92 -5.92 -4.75
C LEU A 70 -13.47 -5.91 -5.23
N PRO A 71 -12.93 -4.77 -5.71
CA PRO A 71 -11.52 -4.69 -6.06
C PRO A 71 -10.67 -5.01 -4.83
N VAL A 72 -9.61 -5.80 -5.00
CA VAL A 72 -8.71 -6.21 -3.90
C VAL A 72 -7.33 -5.59 -4.06
N GLY A 73 -6.81 -5.02 -2.97
CA GLY A 73 -5.41 -4.60 -2.82
C GLY A 73 -4.66 -5.54 -1.89
N ALA A 74 -3.41 -5.89 -2.23
CA ALA A 74 -2.54 -6.62 -1.32
C ALA A 74 -1.06 -6.51 -1.71
N GLY A 75 -0.19 -6.87 -0.75
CA GLY A 75 1.23 -7.10 -0.98
C GLY A 75 2.16 -6.23 -0.14
N GLU A 76 1.63 -5.42 0.77
CA GLU A 76 2.44 -4.59 1.66
C GLU A 76 3.32 -5.42 2.60
N THR A 77 2.82 -6.58 3.02
CA THR A 77 3.51 -7.49 3.94
C THR A 77 4.29 -8.61 3.25
N TRP A 78 4.05 -8.84 1.95
CA TRP A 78 4.64 -9.91 1.15
C TRP A 78 6.15 -9.76 0.89
N PHE A 79 6.83 -10.90 0.80
CA PHE A 79 8.19 -11.02 0.29
C PHE A 79 8.18 -11.35 -1.20
N VAL A 80 9.35 -11.28 -1.86
CA VAL A 80 9.49 -11.54 -3.30
C VAL A 80 8.84 -12.83 -3.79
N SER A 81 8.86 -13.88 -2.97
CA SER A 81 8.30 -15.20 -3.29
C SER A 81 6.79 -15.19 -3.43
N ASP A 82 6.11 -14.23 -2.79
CA ASP A 82 4.68 -14.33 -2.54
C ASP A 82 3.86 -13.62 -3.63
N PHE A 83 4.49 -12.79 -4.46
CA PHE A 83 3.80 -12.00 -5.49
C PHE A 83 3.41 -12.79 -6.75
N SER A 84 4.12 -13.87 -7.08
CA SER A 84 3.96 -14.54 -8.38
C SER A 84 2.56 -15.12 -8.55
N GLU A 85 2.08 -15.92 -7.60
CA GLU A 85 0.79 -16.60 -7.70
C GLU A 85 -0.41 -15.64 -7.70
N PRO A 86 -0.52 -14.66 -6.76
CA PRO A 86 -1.62 -13.68 -6.77
C PRO A 86 -1.70 -12.89 -8.07
N ILE A 87 -0.56 -12.52 -8.66
CA ILE A 87 -0.52 -11.76 -9.91
C ILE A 87 -0.86 -12.64 -11.11
N GLU A 88 -0.28 -13.84 -11.20
CA GLU A 88 -0.50 -14.77 -12.30
C GLU A 88 -1.96 -15.23 -12.39
N GLU A 89 -2.56 -15.55 -11.25
CA GLU A 89 -3.95 -15.97 -11.13
C GLU A 89 -4.96 -14.81 -11.09
N LYS A 90 -4.47 -13.55 -11.04
CA LYS A 90 -5.29 -12.33 -10.92
C LYS A 90 -6.21 -12.36 -9.70
N LEU A 91 -5.65 -12.68 -8.54
CA LEU A 91 -6.37 -12.72 -7.27
C LEU A 91 -6.52 -11.32 -6.64
N ILE A 92 -5.81 -10.34 -7.19
CA ILE A 92 -5.79 -8.94 -6.73
C ILE A 92 -5.94 -8.00 -7.93
N ASP A 93 -6.49 -6.82 -7.68
CA ASP A 93 -6.68 -5.74 -8.63
C ASP A 93 -5.62 -4.64 -8.48
N VAL A 94 -5.04 -4.50 -7.29
CA VAL A 94 -3.96 -3.57 -6.98
C VAL A 94 -2.84 -4.31 -6.25
N VAL A 95 -1.60 -4.17 -6.73
CA VAL A 95 -0.42 -4.73 -6.04
C VAL A 95 0.32 -3.65 -5.26
N GLU A 96 0.71 -3.99 -4.03
CA GLU A 96 1.17 -3.00 -3.04
C GLU A 96 2.57 -3.28 -2.47
N PRO A 97 3.60 -3.51 -3.31
CA PRO A 97 4.89 -3.96 -2.79
C PRO A 97 5.59 -2.87 -1.98
N SER A 98 6.09 -3.26 -0.81
CA SER A 98 6.99 -2.44 -0.03
C SER A 98 8.45 -2.65 -0.45
N VAL A 99 9.13 -1.59 -0.92
CA VAL A 99 10.53 -1.66 -1.37
C VAL A 99 11.49 -2.14 -0.27
N SER A 100 11.15 -1.87 1.00
CA SER A 100 11.95 -2.28 2.15
C SER A 100 11.73 -3.75 2.54
N ARG A 101 10.73 -4.44 1.96
CA ARG A 101 10.37 -5.83 2.28
C ARG A 101 10.52 -6.78 1.10
N CYS A 102 10.00 -6.42 -0.07
CA CYS A 102 9.96 -7.30 -1.24
C CYS A 102 11.33 -7.55 -1.89
N GLY A 103 12.42 -6.95 -1.40
CA GLY A 103 13.77 -7.15 -1.96
C GLY A 103 14.33 -5.94 -2.72
N GLY A 104 13.80 -4.74 -2.49
CA GLY A 104 14.36 -3.49 -3.02
C GLY A 104 13.69 -3.00 -4.30
N ILE A 105 14.14 -1.82 -4.76
CA ILE A 105 13.56 -1.09 -5.90
C ILE A 105 13.53 -1.94 -7.17
N GLY A 106 14.59 -2.73 -7.44
CA GLY A 106 14.66 -3.56 -8.64
C GLY A 106 13.62 -4.68 -8.65
N VAL A 107 13.35 -5.29 -7.50
CA VAL A 107 12.32 -6.33 -7.37
C VAL A 107 10.93 -5.70 -7.47
N ALA A 108 10.69 -4.62 -6.73
CA ALA A 108 9.43 -3.88 -6.78
C ALA A 108 9.11 -3.37 -8.19
N TRP A 109 10.13 -2.93 -8.95
CA TRP A 109 9.99 -2.62 -10.38
C TRP A 109 9.52 -3.83 -11.17
N GLY A 110 10.18 -4.99 -11.03
CA GLY A 110 9.77 -6.23 -11.68
C GLY A 110 8.31 -6.60 -11.40
N ILE A 111 7.89 -6.53 -10.13
CA ILE A 111 6.51 -6.76 -9.68
C ILE A 111 5.56 -5.78 -10.36
N SER A 112 5.86 -4.48 -10.35
CA SER A 112 5.01 -3.46 -10.99
C SER A 112 4.82 -3.70 -12.48
N GLN A 113 5.88 -4.14 -13.18
CA GLN A 113 5.82 -4.42 -14.62
C GLN A 113 5.03 -5.69 -14.92
N ASP A 114 5.10 -6.71 -14.05
CA ASP A 114 4.31 -7.92 -14.25
C ASP A 114 2.82 -7.68 -14.00
N ALA A 115 2.48 -6.99 -12.92
CA ALA A 115 1.12 -6.52 -12.64
C ALA A 115 0.54 -5.70 -13.80
N ALA A 116 1.30 -4.71 -14.30
CA ALA A 116 0.87 -3.85 -15.39
C ALA A 116 0.53 -4.62 -16.69
N ARG A 117 1.29 -5.67 -17.03
CA ARG A 117 1.01 -6.53 -18.21
C ARG A 117 -0.30 -7.29 -18.08
N ARG A 118 -0.77 -7.53 -16.85
CA ARG A 118 -1.99 -8.29 -16.55
C ARG A 118 -3.21 -7.42 -16.29
N GLY A 119 -3.01 -6.10 -16.32
CA GLY A 119 -4.06 -5.11 -16.06
C GLY A 119 -4.27 -4.81 -14.57
N ILE A 120 -3.36 -5.24 -13.70
CA ILE A 120 -3.39 -4.98 -12.26
C ILE A 120 -2.77 -3.61 -11.99
N GLY A 121 -3.44 -2.81 -11.16
CA GLY A 121 -2.98 -1.50 -10.71
C GLY A 121 -1.77 -1.58 -9.78
N PHE A 122 -1.07 -0.47 -9.62
CA PHE A 122 0.11 -0.39 -8.78
C PHE A 122 -0.05 0.72 -7.72
N SER A 123 0.13 0.37 -6.45
CA SER A 123 0.11 1.30 -5.32
C SER A 123 1.25 0.96 -4.37
N PRO A 124 2.47 1.50 -4.54
CA PRO A 124 3.58 1.15 -3.67
C PRO A 124 3.30 1.60 -2.24
N MET A 125 3.52 0.70 -1.29
CA MET A 125 3.47 0.98 0.15
C MET A 125 4.48 2.09 0.50
N LEU A 126 3.96 3.25 0.95
CA LEU A 126 4.78 4.35 1.47
C LEU A 126 4.49 4.74 2.93
N GLY A 127 3.43 4.21 3.55
CA GLY A 127 3.12 4.44 4.96
C GLY A 127 4.22 3.97 5.90
N MET A 128 4.36 4.65 7.04
CA MET A 128 5.24 4.28 8.16
C MET A 128 6.71 3.96 7.80
N ASN A 129 7.22 4.54 6.72
CA ASN A 129 8.57 4.33 6.22
C ASN A 129 9.55 5.41 6.71
N SER A 130 10.86 5.11 6.69
CA SER A 130 11.90 6.13 6.86
C SER A 130 12.05 6.97 5.58
N ALA A 131 12.75 8.11 5.67
CA ALA A 131 13.04 8.96 4.51
C ALA A 131 13.66 8.18 3.33
N VAL A 132 14.53 7.20 3.62
CA VAL A 132 15.19 6.40 2.57
C VAL A 132 14.20 5.52 1.83
N SER A 133 13.34 4.81 2.56
CA SER A 133 12.35 3.92 1.95
C SER A 133 11.27 4.70 1.20
N LEU A 134 10.80 5.82 1.78
CA LEU A 134 9.84 6.70 1.11
C LEU A 134 10.40 7.31 -0.18
N ALA A 135 11.65 7.80 -0.17
CA ALA A 135 12.28 8.30 -1.40
C ALA A 135 12.39 7.20 -2.46
N ALA A 136 12.82 6.00 -2.08
CA ALA A 136 12.92 4.85 -2.99
C ALA A 136 11.57 4.50 -3.63
N SER A 137 10.51 4.41 -2.84
CA SER A 137 9.17 4.12 -3.34
C SER A 137 8.61 5.26 -4.20
N LEU A 138 8.92 6.52 -3.91
CA LEU A 138 8.50 7.66 -4.75
C LEU A 138 9.18 7.67 -6.13
N GLN A 139 10.49 7.36 -6.18
CA GLN A 139 11.19 7.20 -7.45
C GLN A 139 10.57 6.07 -8.28
N LEU A 140 10.21 4.97 -7.63
CA LEU A 140 9.51 3.84 -8.27
C LEU A 140 8.11 4.25 -8.77
N ALA A 141 7.31 4.90 -7.93
CA ALA A 141 5.96 5.36 -8.27
C ALA A 141 5.95 6.29 -9.50
N ALA A 142 6.95 7.17 -9.58
CA ALA A 142 7.13 8.08 -10.71
C ALA A 142 7.48 7.35 -12.02
N ALA A 143 8.13 6.19 -11.94
CA ALA A 143 8.63 5.45 -13.09
C ALA A 143 7.73 4.30 -13.55
N ALA A 144 7.02 3.63 -12.64
CA ALA A 144 6.38 2.33 -12.86
C ALA A 144 5.28 2.35 -13.94
N GLY A 145 4.60 3.49 -14.12
CA GLY A 145 3.36 3.56 -14.88
C GLY A 145 2.22 2.83 -14.15
N LYS A 146 0.96 3.09 -14.54
CA LYS A 146 -0.23 2.47 -13.92
C LYS A 146 -0.35 2.67 -12.40
N LEU A 147 0.25 3.75 -11.88
CA LEU A 147 0.05 4.18 -10.51
C LEU A 147 -1.43 4.52 -10.28
N VAL A 148 -2.09 3.82 -9.37
CA VAL A 148 -3.49 4.05 -8.99
C VAL A 148 -3.62 4.79 -7.66
N GLY A 149 -2.58 4.72 -6.83
CA GLY A 149 -2.51 5.38 -5.54
C GLY A 149 -1.09 5.31 -5.00
N ALA A 150 -0.83 6.04 -3.93
CA ALA A 150 0.36 5.84 -3.12
C ALA A 150 0.02 6.28 -1.70
N GLU A 151 0.20 5.37 -0.75
CA GLU A 151 -0.11 5.64 0.64
C GLU A 151 0.86 6.70 1.21
N TYR A 152 0.39 7.63 2.02
CA TYR A 152 1.26 8.58 2.71
C TYR A 152 0.73 8.81 4.12
N ASP A 153 1.58 8.54 5.11
CA ASP A 153 1.28 8.83 6.51
C ASP A 153 1.42 10.35 6.78
N PRO A 154 0.33 11.08 7.06
CA PRO A 154 0.39 12.50 7.36
C PRO A 154 0.82 12.78 8.81
N PHE A 155 0.92 11.75 9.66
CA PHE A 155 1.36 11.90 11.03
C PHE A 155 2.88 12.14 11.09
N GLY A 156 3.31 12.98 12.02
CA GLY A 156 4.72 13.38 12.11
C GLY A 156 5.63 12.18 12.40
N ASN A 157 6.51 11.83 11.45
CA ASN A 157 7.48 10.75 11.59
C ASN A 157 8.93 11.30 11.73
N PRO A 158 9.62 11.10 12.88
CA PRO A 158 11.03 11.51 13.05
C PRO A 158 11.99 10.82 12.09
N LEU A 159 11.76 9.54 11.75
CA LEU A 159 12.56 8.80 10.76
C LEU A 159 12.37 9.31 9.34
N LEU A 160 11.41 10.19 9.12
CA LEU A 160 11.27 10.97 7.89
C LEU A 160 11.88 12.35 8.06
N ASN A 161 11.35 13.15 8.99
CA ASN A 161 11.63 14.58 9.10
C ASN A 161 13.02 14.91 9.66
N GLU A 162 13.52 14.11 10.61
CA GLU A 162 14.82 14.34 11.25
C GLU A 162 15.94 13.54 10.60
N LEU A 163 15.63 12.35 10.08
CA LEU A 163 16.60 11.53 9.34
C LEU A 163 17.03 12.20 8.03
N SER A 164 16.12 12.89 7.34
CA SER A 164 16.41 13.66 6.14
C SER A 164 15.75 15.04 6.21
N PRO A 165 16.42 16.03 6.84
CA PRO A 165 15.89 17.37 6.95
C PRO A 165 15.60 17.98 5.57
N GLY A 166 14.37 18.44 5.36
CA GLY A 166 13.95 19.02 4.08
C GLY A 166 13.28 18.03 3.12
N PHE A 167 13.01 16.80 3.56
CA PHE A 167 12.18 15.86 2.78
C PHE A 167 10.85 16.53 2.34
N PRO A 168 10.40 16.33 1.08
CA PRO A 168 9.16 16.90 0.59
C PRO A 168 7.96 16.63 1.49
N ARG A 169 7.06 17.61 1.62
CA ARG A 169 5.80 17.46 2.35
C ARG A 169 4.65 17.38 1.38
N LEU A 170 3.61 16.63 1.77
CA LEU A 170 2.37 16.54 1.00
C LEU A 170 1.75 17.95 0.84
N ARG A 171 1.43 18.33 -0.40
CA ARG A 171 0.78 19.61 -0.74
C ARG A 171 -0.31 19.35 -1.77
N GLY A 172 -1.56 19.66 -1.40
CA GLY A 172 -2.72 19.49 -2.30
C GLY A 172 -2.90 18.05 -2.79
N GLY A 173 -2.73 17.07 -1.90
CA GLY A 173 -2.84 15.64 -2.24
C GLY A 173 -1.69 15.09 -3.07
N LYS A 174 -0.61 15.86 -3.26
CA LYS A 174 0.55 15.44 -4.07
C LYS A 174 1.83 15.54 -3.25
N LEU A 175 2.72 14.58 -3.43
CA LEU A 175 4.05 14.59 -2.86
C LEU A 175 5.08 14.76 -3.98
N GLN A 176 6.02 15.68 -3.80
CA GLN A 176 7.09 15.88 -4.78
C GLN A 176 8.10 14.74 -4.66
N VAL A 177 8.49 14.19 -5.81
CA VAL A 177 9.60 13.23 -5.89
C VAL A 177 10.91 13.99 -5.63
N PRO A 178 11.75 13.57 -4.68
CA PRO A 178 13.02 14.25 -4.42
C PRO A 178 13.91 14.30 -5.67
N GLU A 179 14.56 15.45 -5.88
CA GLU A 179 15.39 15.72 -7.06
C GLU A 179 16.89 15.50 -6.75
N GLY A 180 17.70 15.26 -7.78
CA GLY A 180 19.14 15.06 -7.67
C GLY A 180 19.58 13.63 -7.95
N ASN A 181 20.83 13.31 -7.60
CA ASN A 181 21.41 12.00 -7.88
C ASN A 181 20.90 10.93 -6.91
N GLY A 182 20.68 9.72 -7.42
CA GLY A 182 20.21 8.58 -6.63
C GLY A 182 18.78 8.79 -6.13
N LEU A 183 18.58 8.74 -4.81
CA LEU A 183 17.25 8.93 -4.20
C LEU A 183 16.85 10.40 -4.03
N GLY A 184 17.75 11.35 -4.32
CA GLY A 184 17.47 12.79 -4.17
C GLY A 184 17.36 13.27 -2.72
N ILE A 185 17.93 12.52 -1.77
CA ILE A 185 17.91 12.86 -0.34
C ILE A 185 19.30 12.78 0.28
N GLU A 186 19.49 13.51 1.37
CA GLU A 186 20.64 13.41 2.26
C GLU A 186 20.22 12.83 3.61
N VAL A 187 21.05 11.96 4.18
CA VAL A 187 20.80 11.36 5.51
C VAL A 187 21.62 12.12 6.56
N ASP A 188 20.98 12.60 7.62
CA ASP A 188 21.67 13.22 8.75
C ASP A 188 22.36 12.15 9.59
N MET A 189 23.65 11.94 9.34
CA MET A 189 24.45 10.97 10.08
C MET A 189 24.60 11.29 11.57
N ARG A 190 24.36 12.54 12.01
CA ARG A 190 24.32 12.87 13.44
C ARG A 190 23.06 12.30 14.08
N PHE A 191 21.92 12.40 13.40
CA PHE A 191 20.69 11.75 13.82
C PHE A 191 20.88 10.23 13.91
N VAL A 192 21.49 9.61 12.90
CA VAL A 192 21.78 8.16 12.91
C VAL A 192 22.63 7.77 14.12
N LYS A 193 23.78 8.42 14.32
CA LYS A 193 24.71 8.10 15.43
C LYS A 193 24.03 8.24 16.80
N LYS A 194 23.34 9.37 17.03
CA LYS A 194 22.62 9.63 18.28
C LYS A 194 21.62 8.52 18.64
N ASN A 195 20.97 7.92 17.64
CA ASN A 195 19.93 6.91 17.85
C ASN A 195 20.44 5.46 17.79
N LEU A 196 21.72 5.23 17.49
CA LEU A 196 22.34 3.90 17.54
C LEU A 196 23.14 3.65 18.82
N GLU A 197 23.57 4.69 19.54
CA GLU A 197 24.37 4.59 20.77
C GLU A 197 23.53 4.31 22.04
N GLY A 198 22.45 3.52 21.90
CA GLY A 198 21.55 3.12 22.99
C GLY A 198 22.03 1.92 23.80
#